data_AF-V4M1D3-F1
#
_entry.id   AF-V4M1D3-F1
#
_cell.length_a   1.000
_cell.length_b   1.000
_cell.length_c   1.000
_cell.angle_alpha   90.00
_cell.angle_beta   90.00
_cell.angle_gamma   90.00
#
_symmetry.space_group_name_H-M   'P 1'
#
loop_
_entity.id
_entity.type
_entity.pdbx_description
1 polymer ?
#
loop_
_entity_poly.entity_id
_entity_poly.type
_entity_poly.pdbx_seq_one_letter_code
_entity_poly.pdbx_strand_id
1 'polypeptide(L)'
;MAGEPCRYLEELKEATKRFESLRLQYESTVADLKTIISAEDELISCLRLHAPGYFDNLDVPTLTASINLEMPGLSDIKGCDEALRALLSLRSRESSLSFMISELHRFLVNEVIRLSGLVALCRHYEPQLAERVYSEVLDKLVAKYLGL
;
A
#
# COMPACT_ATOMS: atom_id res chain seq x y z
N MET A 1 5.10 49.30 -4.42
CA MET A 1 3.92 48.57 -4.92
C MET A 1 4.07 47.14 -4.45
N ALA A 2 3.28 46.71 -3.47
CA ALA A 2 3.26 45.30 -3.10
C ALA A 2 2.61 44.55 -4.27
N GLY A 3 3.40 43.78 -5.01
CA GLY A 3 2.89 42.94 -6.09
C GLY A 3 1.90 41.94 -5.52
N GLU A 4 0.83 41.64 -6.27
CA GLU A 4 -0.14 40.63 -5.89
C GLU A 4 0.57 39.33 -5.48
N PRO A 5 0.21 38.70 -4.35
CA PRO A 5 0.82 37.46 -3.93
C PRO A 5 0.57 36.38 -5.00
N CYS A 6 1.64 35.70 -5.42
CA CYS A 6 1.54 34.64 -6.42
C CYS A 6 0.61 33.53 -5.94
N ARG A 7 -0.56 33.40 -6.59
CA ARG A 7 -1.60 32.40 -6.27
C ARG A 7 -1.05 30.95 -6.24
N TYR A 8 -0.07 30.64 -7.06
CA TYR A 8 0.54 29.31 -7.12
C TYR A 8 1.27 28.93 -5.82
N LEU A 9 1.70 29.88 -4.98
CA LEU A 9 2.34 29.56 -3.70
C LEU A 9 1.36 28.91 -2.71
N GLU A 10 0.11 29.38 -2.66
CA GLU A 10 -0.92 28.77 -1.81
C GLU A 10 -1.39 27.43 -2.36
N GLU A 11 -1.60 27.34 -3.69
CA GLU A 11 -1.93 26.06 -4.34
C GLU A 11 -0.84 25.02 -4.15
N LEU A 12 0.44 25.44 -4.16
CA LEU A 12 1.59 24.57 -3.91
C LEU A 12 1.60 24.05 -2.48
N LYS A 13 1.34 24.89 -1.47
CA LYS A 13 1.21 24.45 -0.07
C LYS A 13 0.10 23.41 0.09
N GLU A 14 -1.05 23.64 -0.55
CA GLU A 14 -2.17 22.71 -0.48
C GLU A 14 -1.84 21.38 -1.17
N ALA A 15 -1.29 21.43 -2.39
CA ALA A 15 -0.87 20.24 -3.12
C ALA A 15 0.20 19.44 -2.35
N THR A 16 1.08 20.11 -1.60
CA THR A 16 2.09 19.47 -0.75
C THR A 16 1.45 18.65 0.36
N LYS A 17 0.44 19.21 1.04
CA LYS A 17 -0.32 18.49 2.07
C LYS A 17 -1.04 17.26 1.51
N ARG A 18 -1.65 17.40 0.32
CA ARG A 18 -2.33 16.27 -0.35
C ARG A 18 -1.35 15.17 -0.72
N PHE A 19 -0.21 15.53 -1.32
CA PHE A 19 0.82 14.58 -1.68
C PHE A 19 1.36 13.84 -0.44
N GLU A 20 1.60 14.54 0.66
CA GLU A 20 2.03 13.91 1.91
C GLU A 20 0.98 12.93 2.47
N SER A 21 -0.31 13.30 2.41
CA SER A 21 -1.39 12.40 2.79
C SER A 21 -1.44 11.14 1.93
N LEU A 22 -1.27 11.26 0.61
CA LEU A 22 -1.19 10.11 -0.30
C LEU A 22 0.05 9.26 -0.03
N ARG A 23 1.18 9.88 0.32
CA ARG A 23 2.42 9.17 0.67
C ARG A 23 2.22 8.28 1.89
N LEU A 24 1.65 8.84 2.97
CA LEU A 24 1.32 8.08 4.18
C LEU A 24 0.30 6.96 3.90
N GLN A 25 -0.69 7.22 3.04
CA GLN A 25 -1.63 6.19 2.61
C GLN A 25 -0.91 5.05 1.89
N TYR A 26 -0.07 5.36 0.91
CA TYR A 26 0.71 4.37 0.17
C TYR A 26 1.62 3.56 1.11
N GLU A 27 2.32 4.20 2.03
CA GLU A 27 3.17 3.54 3.03
C GLU A 27 2.38 2.59 3.92
N SER A 28 1.18 2.99 4.39
CA SER A 28 0.28 2.12 5.14
C SER A 28 -0.19 0.93 4.30
N THR A 29 -0.54 1.14 3.03
CA THR A 29 -0.98 0.07 2.13
C THR A 29 0.17 -0.92 1.84
N VAL A 30 1.41 -0.45 1.70
CA VAL A 30 2.60 -1.31 1.57
C VAL A 30 2.87 -2.09 2.86
N ALA A 31 2.65 -1.49 4.03
CA ALA A 31 2.78 -2.19 5.31
C ALA A 31 1.79 -3.36 5.41
N ASP A 32 0.52 -3.15 5.03
CA ASP A 32 -0.47 -4.21 4.99
C ASP A 32 -0.05 -5.35 4.05
N LEU A 33 0.49 -5.02 2.87
CA LEU A 33 1.00 -6.04 1.93
C LEU A 33 2.12 -6.88 2.56
N LYS A 34 3.06 -6.26 3.27
CA LYS A 34 4.11 -7.00 3.97
C LYS A 34 3.54 -7.95 5.02
N THR A 35 2.53 -7.50 5.77
CA THR A 35 1.82 -8.34 6.74
C THR A 35 1.14 -9.54 6.07
N ILE A 36 0.49 -9.33 4.91
CA ILE A 36 -0.11 -10.44 4.15
C ILE A 36 0.95 -11.43 3.69
N ILE A 37 2.04 -10.95 3.07
CA ILE A 37 3.13 -11.80 2.57
C ILE A 37 3.70 -12.67 3.69
N SER A 38 3.94 -12.10 4.88
CA SER A 38 4.41 -12.87 6.04
C SER A 38 3.39 -13.92 6.50
N ALA A 39 2.11 -13.56 6.56
CA ALA A 39 1.06 -14.50 6.95
C ALA A 39 0.87 -15.63 5.93
N GLU A 40 0.97 -15.34 4.63
CA GLU A 40 0.91 -16.35 3.58
C GLU A 40 2.08 -17.32 3.65
N ASP A 41 3.30 -16.84 3.93
CA ASP A 41 4.48 -17.70 4.08
C ASP A 41 4.31 -18.71 5.23
N GLU A 42 3.77 -18.26 6.37
CA GLU A 42 3.46 -19.14 7.51
C GLU A 42 2.41 -20.21 7.14
N LEU A 43 1.33 -19.81 6.46
CA LEU A 43 0.24 -20.72 6.08
C LEU A 43 0.65 -21.69 4.96
N ILE A 44 1.39 -21.23 3.97
CA ILE A 44 1.91 -22.08 2.89
C ILE A 44 2.91 -23.09 3.46
N SER A 45 3.74 -22.68 4.43
CA SER A 45 4.64 -23.59 5.14
C SER A 45 3.86 -24.69 5.89
N CYS A 46 2.79 -24.32 6.61
CA CYS A 46 1.83 -25.29 7.20
C CYS A 46 1.33 -26.27 6.14
N LEU A 47 0.77 -25.77 5.04
CA LEU A 47 0.17 -26.60 4.00
C LEU A 47 1.17 -27.55 3.33
N ARG A 48 2.40 -27.10 3.06
CA ARG A 48 3.47 -27.93 2.50
C ARG A 48 3.93 -29.04 3.44
N LEU A 49 3.89 -28.83 4.76
CA LEU A 49 4.22 -29.89 5.72
C LEU A 49 3.20 -31.02 5.70
N HIS A 50 1.92 -30.70 5.51
CA HIS A 50 0.83 -31.68 5.59
C HIS A 50 0.42 -32.28 4.24
N ALA A 51 0.70 -31.60 3.12
CA ALA A 51 0.43 -32.09 1.77
C ALA A 51 1.41 -31.50 0.72
N PRO A 52 2.70 -31.88 0.77
CA PRO A 52 3.76 -31.26 -0.05
C PRO A 52 3.44 -31.29 -1.55
N GLY A 53 3.16 -32.47 -2.13
CA GLY A 53 2.89 -32.59 -3.56
C GLY A 53 1.64 -31.85 -4.08
N TYR A 54 0.73 -31.43 -3.21
CA TYR A 54 -0.44 -30.62 -3.59
C TYR A 54 -0.16 -29.12 -3.53
N PHE A 55 0.70 -28.68 -2.61
CA PHE A 55 0.96 -27.26 -2.31
C PHE A 55 2.36 -26.76 -2.68
N ASP A 56 3.22 -27.60 -3.27
CA ASP A 56 4.57 -27.22 -3.69
C ASP A 56 4.57 -26.00 -4.63
N ASN A 57 3.55 -25.91 -5.50
CA ASN A 57 3.40 -24.83 -6.49
C ASN A 57 2.78 -23.53 -5.94
N LEU A 58 2.49 -23.44 -4.63
CA LEU A 58 2.00 -22.19 -4.04
C LEU A 58 3.16 -21.21 -3.82
N ASP A 59 3.22 -20.17 -4.63
CA ASP A 59 4.22 -19.11 -4.48
C ASP A 59 3.76 -18.01 -3.52
N VAL A 60 4.66 -17.53 -2.67
CA VAL A 60 4.44 -16.32 -1.87
C VAL A 60 4.64 -15.09 -2.78
N PRO A 61 3.69 -14.14 -2.82
CA PRO A 61 3.86 -12.90 -3.57
C PRO A 61 5.13 -12.15 -3.15
N THR A 62 5.88 -11.64 -4.13
CA THR A 62 7.08 -10.84 -3.87
C THR A 62 6.85 -9.35 -4.16
N LEU A 63 7.28 -8.51 -3.22
CA LEU A 63 7.34 -7.06 -3.39
C LEU A 63 8.50 -6.71 -4.34
N THR A 64 8.21 -6.46 -5.61
CA THR A 64 9.23 -6.16 -6.63
C THR A 64 9.45 -4.67 -6.88
N ALA A 65 8.61 -3.79 -6.30
CA ALA A 65 8.69 -2.35 -6.54
C ALA A 65 9.21 -1.56 -5.32
N SER A 66 10.36 -0.91 -5.48
CA SER A 66 10.82 0.19 -4.63
C SER A 66 10.46 1.52 -5.33
N ILE A 67 9.74 2.39 -4.63
CA ILE A 67 9.26 3.65 -5.20
C ILE A 67 9.97 4.79 -4.49
N ASN A 68 10.62 5.67 -5.25
CA ASN A 68 11.22 6.87 -4.69
C ASN A 68 10.10 7.90 -4.39
N LEU A 69 9.68 7.92 -3.12
CA LEU A 69 8.63 8.80 -2.59
C LEU A 69 9.20 10.10 -2.00
N GLU A 70 10.46 10.45 -2.29
CA GLU A 70 11.10 11.65 -1.74
C GLU A 70 10.25 12.89 -2.00
N MET A 71 9.90 13.61 -0.93
CA MET A 71 9.22 14.89 -1.05
C MET A 71 10.07 15.82 -1.93
N PRO A 72 9.48 16.49 -2.93
CA PRO A 72 10.23 17.48 -3.68
C PRO A 72 10.71 18.56 -2.69
N GLY A 73 11.98 18.97 -2.82
CA GLY A 73 12.55 20.06 -2.03
C GLY A 73 11.82 21.35 -2.38
N LEU A 74 10.82 21.70 -1.59
CA LEU A 74 10.00 22.91 -1.76
C LEU A 74 10.49 24.09 -0.93
N SER A 75 11.62 23.93 -0.23
CA SER A 75 12.25 24.99 0.53
C SER A 75 12.82 26.04 -0.42
N ASP A 76 12.37 27.28 -0.27
CA ASP A 76 12.91 28.51 -0.86
C ASP A 76 12.40 28.96 -2.24
N ILE A 77 11.21 28.50 -2.66
CA ILE A 77 10.53 29.04 -3.86
C ILE A 77 9.99 30.46 -3.59
N LYS A 78 10.55 31.45 -4.28
CA LYS A 78 10.18 32.88 -4.14
C LYS A 78 9.56 33.46 -5.41
N GLY A 79 9.79 32.85 -6.57
CA GLY A 79 9.26 33.28 -7.87
C GLY A 79 7.95 32.59 -8.28
N CYS A 80 7.10 33.30 -9.03
CA CYS A 80 5.80 32.76 -9.45
C CYS A 80 5.91 31.68 -10.53
N ASP A 81 6.86 31.81 -11.46
CA ASP A 81 7.15 30.78 -12.47
C ASP A 81 7.76 29.51 -11.84
N GLU A 82 8.61 29.69 -10.83
CA GLU A 82 9.16 28.58 -10.04
C GLU A 82 8.05 27.86 -9.27
N ALA A 83 7.12 28.60 -8.66
CA ALA A 83 5.95 28.04 -7.99
C ALA A 83 5.05 27.25 -8.95
N LEU A 84 4.82 27.77 -10.17
CA LEU A 84 4.04 27.07 -11.19
C LEU A 84 4.74 25.77 -11.63
N ARG A 85 6.05 25.80 -11.89
CA ARG A 85 6.81 24.58 -12.27
C ARG A 85 6.79 23.54 -11.16
N ALA A 86 7.00 23.97 -9.92
CA ALA A 86 6.94 23.08 -8.76
C ALA A 86 5.54 22.47 -8.59
N LEU A 87 4.48 23.28 -8.77
CA LEU A 87 3.10 22.82 -8.69
C LEU A 87 2.78 21.78 -9.76
N LEU A 88 3.15 22.02 -11.02
CA LEU A 88 2.94 21.07 -12.11
C LEU A 88 3.69 19.74 -11.89
N SER A 89 4.95 19.81 -11.44
CA SER A 89 5.73 18.63 -11.08
C SER A 89 5.05 17.84 -9.94
N LEU A 90 4.62 18.53 -8.89
CA LEU A 90 3.96 17.90 -7.75
C LEU A 90 2.63 17.25 -8.13
N ARG A 91 1.80 17.90 -8.95
CA ARG A 91 0.53 17.35 -9.46
C ARG A 91 0.72 16.09 -10.30
N SER A 92 1.78 16.05 -11.11
CA SER A 92 2.14 14.85 -11.87
C SER A 92 2.50 13.69 -10.94
N ARG A 93 3.30 13.95 -9.90
CA ARG A 93 3.67 12.96 -8.89
C ARG A 93 2.47 12.52 -8.04
N GLU A 94 1.58 13.44 -7.68
CA GLU A 94 0.30 13.17 -6.99
C GLU A 94 -0.52 12.16 -7.80
N SER A 95 -0.70 12.41 -9.10
CA SER A 95 -1.46 11.53 -9.99
C SER A 95 -0.83 10.14 -10.11
N SER A 96 0.50 10.08 -10.24
CA SER A 96 1.23 8.81 -10.25
C SER A 96 1.03 8.04 -8.94
N LEU A 97 1.14 8.73 -7.80
CA LEU A 97 0.97 8.12 -6.48
C LEU A 97 -0.46 7.60 -6.25
N SER A 98 -1.48 8.38 -6.64
CA SER A 98 -2.88 7.93 -6.58
C SER A 98 -3.12 6.69 -7.46
N PHE A 99 -2.51 6.63 -8.65
CA PHE A 99 -2.58 5.45 -9.50
C PHE A 99 -1.94 4.23 -8.84
N MET A 100 -0.73 4.38 -8.28
CA MET A 100 -0.02 3.30 -7.58
C MET A 100 -0.80 2.79 -6.36
N ILE A 101 -1.41 3.69 -5.57
CA ILE A 101 -2.29 3.32 -4.46
C ILE A 101 -3.49 2.50 -4.96
N SER A 102 -4.10 2.92 -6.07
CA SER A 102 -5.27 2.23 -6.64
C SER A 102 -4.94 0.82 -7.13
N GLU A 103 -3.80 0.66 -7.81
CA GLU A 103 -3.33 -0.65 -8.27
C GLU A 103 -2.96 -1.56 -7.09
N LEU A 104 -2.25 -1.02 -6.09
CA LEU A 104 -1.90 -1.76 -4.89
C LEU A 104 -3.13 -2.17 -4.09
N HIS A 105 -4.16 -1.32 -4.01
CA HIS A 105 -5.42 -1.65 -3.35
C HIS A 105 -6.14 -2.81 -4.05
N ARG A 106 -6.22 -2.79 -5.39
CA ARG A 106 -6.81 -3.89 -6.17
C ARG A 106 -6.04 -5.20 -5.98
N PHE A 107 -4.70 -5.11 -5.95
CA PHE A 107 -3.85 -6.25 -5.66
C PHE A 107 -4.17 -6.81 -4.27
N LEU A 108 -4.22 -5.96 -3.24
CA LEU A 108 -4.52 -6.37 -1.86
C LEU A 108 -5.89 -7.01 -1.70
N VAL A 109 -6.92 -6.57 -2.42
CA VAL A 109 -8.23 -7.24 -2.41
C VAL A 109 -8.10 -8.72 -2.79
N ASN A 110 -7.33 -9.02 -3.85
CA ASN A 110 -7.10 -10.40 -4.28
C ASN A 110 -6.28 -11.18 -3.25
N GLU A 111 -5.26 -10.56 -2.68
CA GLU A 111 -4.41 -11.21 -1.67
C GLU A 111 -5.16 -11.47 -0.35
N VAL A 112 -6.10 -10.62 0.06
CA VAL A 112 -6.97 -10.87 1.22
C VAL A 112 -7.90 -12.05 0.98
N ILE A 113 -8.47 -12.17 -0.22
CA ILE A 113 -9.30 -13.32 -0.61
C ILE A 113 -8.45 -14.61 -0.60
N ARG A 114 -7.25 -14.55 -1.17
CA ARG A 114 -6.30 -15.67 -1.20
C ARG A 114 -5.90 -16.10 0.21
N LEU A 115 -5.53 -15.15 1.07
CA LEU A 115 -5.21 -15.37 2.48
C LEU A 115 -6.38 -16.04 3.22
N SER A 116 -7.62 -15.63 2.94
CA SER A 116 -8.82 -16.27 3.50
C SER A 116 -8.92 -17.76 3.13
N GLY A 117 -8.62 -18.09 1.87
CA GLY A 117 -8.54 -19.48 1.40
C GLY A 117 -7.45 -20.27 2.12
N LEU A 118 -6.25 -19.69 2.25
CA LEU A 118 -5.13 -20.33 2.95
C LEU A 118 -5.43 -20.57 4.44
N VAL A 119 -6.06 -19.60 5.12
CA VAL A 119 -6.52 -19.77 6.51
C VAL A 119 -7.53 -20.92 6.62
N ALA A 120 -8.53 -20.96 5.72
CA ALA A 120 -9.54 -22.02 5.73
C ALA A 120 -8.92 -23.41 5.50
N LEU A 121 -7.95 -23.51 4.60
CA LEU A 121 -7.23 -24.75 4.31
C LEU A 121 -6.33 -25.17 5.49
N CYS A 122 -5.48 -24.28 6.00
CA CYS A 122 -4.58 -24.61 7.11
C CYS A 122 -5.37 -24.89 8.40
N ARG A 123 -6.58 -24.32 8.59
CA ARG A 123 -7.45 -24.65 9.74
C ARG A 123 -7.78 -26.16 9.84
N HIS A 124 -7.77 -26.89 8.72
CA HIS A 124 -7.97 -28.34 8.73
C HIS A 124 -6.79 -29.09 9.39
N TYR A 125 -5.56 -28.61 9.17
CA TYR A 125 -4.33 -29.28 9.62
C TYR A 125 -3.78 -28.69 10.93
N GLU A 126 -3.77 -27.35 11.06
CA GLU A 126 -3.30 -26.60 12.22
C GLU A 126 -4.29 -25.51 12.65
N PRO A 127 -5.34 -25.87 13.41
CA PRO A 127 -6.39 -24.94 13.81
C PRO A 127 -5.89 -23.73 14.61
N GLN A 128 -4.86 -23.92 15.46
CA GLN A 128 -4.31 -22.86 16.30
C GLN A 128 -3.57 -21.79 15.48
N LEU A 129 -2.77 -22.23 14.49
CA LEU A 129 -2.07 -21.34 13.57
C LEU A 129 -3.08 -20.54 12.75
N ALA A 130 -4.07 -21.23 12.17
CA ALA A 130 -5.10 -20.59 11.36
C ALA A 130 -5.91 -19.55 12.15
N GLU A 131 -6.26 -19.85 13.41
CA GLU A 131 -7.01 -18.91 14.26
C GLU A 131 -6.18 -17.69 14.66
N ARG A 132 -4.87 -17.87 14.92
CA ARG A 132 -3.96 -16.76 15.16
C ARG A 132 -3.90 -15.83 13.96
N VAL A 133 -3.62 -16.39 12.78
CA VAL A 133 -3.54 -15.58 11.54
C VAL A 133 -4.88 -14.92 11.22
N TYR A 134 -6.00 -15.61 11.46
CA TYR A 134 -7.33 -15.04 11.28
C TYR A 134 -7.55 -13.80 12.16
N SER A 135 -7.38 -13.95 13.47
CA SER A 135 -7.70 -12.90 14.46
C SER A 135 -6.71 -11.74 14.47
N GLU A 136 -5.42 -12.01 14.26
CA GLU A 136 -4.38 -10.99 14.34
C GLU A 136 -4.25 -10.18 13.04
N VAL A 137 -4.48 -10.83 11.89
CA VAL A 137 -4.21 -10.29 10.56
C VAL A 137 -5.47 -10.22 9.70
N LEU A 138 -6.09 -11.36 9.37
CA LEU A 138 -7.07 -11.43 8.30
C LEU A 138 -8.35 -10.63 8.60
N ASP A 139 -8.89 -10.70 9.82
CA ASP A 139 -10.14 -10.03 10.19
C ASP A 139 -10.09 -8.52 9.94
N LYS A 140 -8.98 -7.88 10.33
CA LYS A 140 -8.74 -6.44 10.10
C LYS A 140 -8.64 -6.10 8.62
N LEU A 141 -8.01 -6.97 7.83
CA LEU A 141 -7.82 -6.75 6.40
C LEU A 141 -9.11 -6.97 5.61
N VAL A 142 -9.94 -7.94 6.02
CA VAL A 142 -11.28 -8.16 5.46
C VAL A 142 -12.15 -6.92 5.66
N ALA A 143 -12.21 -6.40 6.89
CA ALA A 143 -12.95 -5.17 7.17
C ALA A 143 -12.44 -3.98 6.34
N LYS A 144 -11.11 -3.86 6.18
CA LYS A 144 -10.47 -2.75 5.47
C LYS A 144 -10.62 -2.80 3.94
N TYR A 145 -10.48 -3.98 3.34
CA TYR A 145 -10.38 -4.14 1.88
C TYR A 145 -11.63 -4.74 1.22
N LEU A 146 -12.43 -5.51 1.97
CA LEU A 146 -13.65 -6.14 1.46
C LEU A 146 -14.93 -5.49 2.01
N GLY A 147 -14.84 -4.73 3.11
CA GLY A 147 -15.99 -4.08 3.75
C GLY A 147 -16.98 -5.07 4.35
N LEU A 148 -16.48 -6.25 4.77
CA LEU A 148 -17.23 -7.33 5.41
C LEU A 148 -16.94 -7.38 6.91
#